data_AF-A0A225WCQ7-F1
#
_entry.id   AF-A0A225WCQ7-F1
#
_cell.length_a   1.000
_cell.length_b   1.000
_cell.length_c   1.000
_cell.angle_alpha   90.00
_cell.angle_beta   90.00
_cell.angle_gamma   90.00
#
_symmetry.space_group_name_H-M   'P 1'
#
loop_
_entity.id
_entity.type
_entity.pdbx_description
1 polymer ?
#
loop_
_entity_poly.entity_id
_entity_poly.type
_entity_poly.pdbx_seq_one_letter_code
_entity_poly.pdbx_strand_id
1 'polypeptide(L)'
;MTTHLAHRLPWTALAELYASATIGNGRFHFAKTEAQMKQVAHFARCLVDAVKEFAETDTRAAVDEDGNSLDPKTWDIEPFGSGGYTGYYYSLLGGYVQLNLLLLDADKFLPILQERQVSVPYFIGLLCGHMSGGHPDWMARRLQPILKEEPPFQLKPMTAEVLQTMRDHSALLFRCLYSVSGENKALDPELVKHIITPF
;
A
#
# COMPACT_ATOMS: atom_id res chain seq x y z
N MET A 1 9.12 -17.59 -9.24
CA MET A 1 8.44 -16.43 -8.64
C MET A 1 8.96 -16.29 -7.21
N THR A 2 9.56 -15.15 -6.86
CA THR A 2 9.91 -14.85 -5.47
C THR A 2 8.62 -14.76 -4.67
N THR A 3 8.50 -15.54 -3.60
CA THR A 3 7.26 -15.63 -2.82
C THR A 3 7.00 -14.29 -2.16
N HIS A 4 5.87 -13.65 -2.47
CA HIS A 4 5.41 -12.46 -1.77
C HIS A 4 5.35 -12.75 -0.26
N LEU A 5 6.15 -12.01 0.53
CA LEU A 5 6.35 -12.27 1.95
C LEU A 5 5.25 -11.74 2.85
N ALA A 6 4.04 -11.48 2.33
CA ALA A 6 2.93 -11.12 3.19
C ALA A 6 2.81 -12.08 4.39
N HIS A 7 3.01 -13.38 4.19
CA HIS A 7 2.98 -14.36 5.27
C HIS A 7 4.05 -14.20 6.39
N ARG A 8 5.15 -13.45 6.17
CA ARG A 8 6.22 -13.21 7.18
C ARG A 8 6.01 -11.95 8.01
N LEU A 9 5.14 -11.03 7.58
CA LEU A 9 4.86 -9.80 8.32
C LEU A 9 3.76 -10.02 9.35
N PRO A 10 3.77 -9.30 10.49
CA PRO A 10 2.77 -9.46 11.55
C PRO A 10 1.43 -8.80 11.19
N TRP A 11 0.84 -9.19 10.05
CA TRP A 11 -0.41 -8.61 9.54
C TRP A 11 -1.57 -8.73 10.50
N THR A 12 -1.70 -9.85 11.22
CA THR A 12 -2.78 -10.01 12.21
C THR A 12 -2.75 -8.91 13.26
N ALA A 13 -1.57 -8.55 13.77
CA ALA A 13 -1.43 -7.47 14.75
C ALA A 13 -1.78 -6.10 14.14
N LEU A 14 -1.34 -5.83 12.90
CA LEU A 14 -1.71 -4.60 12.20
C LEU A 14 -3.22 -4.55 11.88
N ALA A 15 -3.81 -5.67 11.50
CA ALA A 15 -5.21 -5.82 11.18
C ALA A 15 -6.11 -5.59 12.41
N GLU A 16 -5.71 -6.11 13.57
CA GLU A 16 -6.36 -5.83 14.85
C GLU A 16 -6.31 -4.35 15.21
N LEU A 17 -5.18 -3.67 14.94
CA LEU A 17 -5.04 -2.23 15.12
C LEU A 17 -6.01 -1.44 14.25
N TYR A 18 -6.08 -1.72 12.94
CA TYR A 18 -7.03 -1.09 12.03
C TYR A 18 -8.49 -1.35 12.46
N ALA A 19 -8.79 -2.56 12.92
CA ALA A 19 -10.12 -2.92 13.42
C ALA A 19 -10.49 -2.22 14.74
N SER A 20 -9.50 -1.79 15.52
CA SER A 20 -9.72 -1.05 16.77
C SER A 20 -9.99 0.44 16.57
N ALA A 21 -9.83 0.96 15.35
CA ALA A 21 -10.12 2.36 15.05
C ALA A 21 -11.62 2.65 15.24
N THR A 22 -11.92 3.73 15.94
CA THR A 22 -13.30 4.15 16.23
C THR A 22 -13.69 5.32 15.34
N ILE A 23 -14.98 5.53 15.12
CA ILE A 23 -15.46 6.68 14.34
C ILE A 23 -16.06 7.70 15.30
N GLY A 24 -15.39 8.84 15.45
CA GLY A 24 -15.86 9.99 16.23
C GLY A 24 -16.08 11.20 15.32
N ASN A 25 -17.26 11.83 15.37
CA ASN A 25 -17.61 13.01 14.56
C ASN A 25 -17.39 12.85 13.04
N GLY A 26 -17.65 11.65 12.51
CA GLY A 26 -17.47 11.34 11.08
C GLY A 26 -16.01 11.22 10.63
N ARG A 27 -15.05 11.19 11.57
CA ARG A 27 -13.64 10.93 11.31
C ARG A 27 -13.21 9.64 12.00
N PHE A 28 -12.39 8.85 11.32
CA PHE A 28 -11.71 7.74 11.95
C PHE A 28 -10.73 8.29 12.98
N HIS A 29 -10.80 7.73 14.17
CA HIS A 29 -9.98 8.05 15.32
C HIS A 29 -9.38 6.75 15.80
N PHE A 30 -8.10 6.59 15.51
CA PHE A 30 -7.25 5.64 16.18
C PHE A 30 -6.82 6.17 17.55
N ALA A 31 -7.18 5.46 18.62
CA ALA A 31 -6.65 5.74 19.95
C ALA A 31 -5.14 5.41 19.95
N LYS A 32 -4.28 6.41 20.15
CA LYS A 32 -2.82 6.23 20.16
C LYS A 32 -2.32 5.76 21.53
N THR A 33 -2.77 4.59 21.98
CA THR A 33 -2.19 4.02 23.21
C THR A 33 -0.74 3.60 22.98
N GLU A 34 0.08 3.61 24.03
CA GLU A 34 1.49 3.22 23.92
C GLU A 34 1.64 1.78 23.39
N ALA A 35 0.76 0.86 23.81
CA ALA A 35 0.77 -0.53 23.35
C ALA A 35 0.49 -0.63 21.84
N GLN A 36 -0.51 0.10 21.35
CA GLN A 36 -0.85 0.11 19.93
C GLN A 36 0.26 0.75 19.07
N MET A 37 0.87 1.83 19.56
CA MET A 37 2.02 2.44 18.88
C MET A 37 3.25 1.51 18.83
N LYS A 38 3.47 0.69 19.88
CA LYS A 38 4.52 -0.35 19.87
C LYS A 38 4.25 -1.43 18.83
N GLN A 39 2.99 -1.83 18.64
CA GLN A 39 2.60 -2.79 17.60
C GLN A 39 2.84 -2.23 16.19
N VAL A 40 2.46 -0.97 15.91
CA VAL A 40 2.76 -0.33 14.62
C VAL A 40 4.26 -0.23 14.39
N ALA A 41 5.01 0.21 15.42
CA ALA A 41 6.47 0.31 15.33
C ALA A 41 7.13 -1.06 15.09
N HIS A 42 6.60 -2.13 15.69
CA HIS A 42 7.09 -3.48 15.44
C HIS A 42 6.83 -3.92 14.00
N PHE A 43 5.61 -3.71 13.50
CA PHE A 43 5.28 -4.01 12.10
C PHE A 43 6.19 -3.24 11.15
N ALA A 44 6.39 -1.94 11.39
CA ALA A 44 7.25 -1.09 10.56
C ALA A 44 8.70 -1.61 10.50
N ARG A 45 9.26 -2.03 11.64
CA ARG A 45 10.60 -2.66 11.67
C ARG A 45 10.63 -3.95 10.85
N CYS A 46 9.66 -4.85 11.03
CA CYS A 46 9.59 -6.10 10.27
C CYS A 46 9.46 -5.86 8.76
N LEU A 47 8.66 -4.86 8.35
CA LEU A 47 8.53 -4.48 6.95
C LEU A 47 9.88 -3.97 6.41
N VAL A 48 10.52 -3.03 7.11
CA VAL A 48 11.83 -2.50 6.70
C VAL A 48 12.88 -3.60 6.60
N ASP A 49 12.94 -4.52 7.56
CA ASP A 49 13.88 -5.64 7.54
C ASP A 49 13.64 -6.54 6.31
N ALA A 50 12.38 -6.80 5.96
CA ALA A 50 12.02 -7.54 4.75
C ALA A 50 12.40 -6.77 3.46
N VAL A 51 12.19 -5.45 3.42
CA VAL A 51 12.60 -4.62 2.27
C VAL A 51 14.12 -4.65 2.09
N LYS A 52 14.89 -4.57 3.19
CA LYS A 52 16.37 -4.67 3.17
C LYS A 52 16.84 -6.05 2.70
N GLU A 53 16.28 -7.12 3.25
CA GLU A 53 16.60 -8.50 2.85
C GLU A 53 16.43 -8.68 1.33
N PHE A 54 15.35 -8.13 0.76
CA PHE A 54 15.08 -8.23 -0.68
C PHE A 54 15.95 -7.31 -1.53
N ALA A 55 16.26 -6.10 -1.05
CA ALA A 55 17.21 -5.23 -1.70
C ALA A 55 18.59 -5.90 -1.86
N GLU A 56 18.99 -6.73 -0.89
CA GLU A 56 20.28 -7.44 -0.90
C GLU A 56 20.26 -8.75 -1.71
N THR A 57 19.10 -9.39 -1.85
CA THR A 57 19.00 -10.76 -2.41
C THR A 57 18.33 -10.84 -3.78
N ASP A 58 17.49 -9.87 -4.16
CA ASP A 58 16.84 -9.88 -5.47
C ASP A 58 17.77 -9.36 -6.56
N THR A 59 18.27 -10.27 -7.40
CA THR A 59 19.19 -9.94 -8.50
C THR A 59 18.47 -9.54 -9.79
N ARG A 60 17.13 -9.50 -9.81
CA ARG A 60 16.37 -9.09 -10.99
C ARG A 60 16.58 -7.60 -11.26
N ALA A 61 16.50 -7.22 -12.53
CA ALA A 61 16.47 -5.81 -12.89
C ALA A 61 15.27 -5.10 -12.21
N ALA A 62 15.45 -3.82 -11.87
CA ALA A 62 14.44 -2.94 -11.30
C ALA A 62 13.40 -2.51 -12.36
N VAL A 63 12.88 -3.48 -13.12
CA VAL A 63 11.83 -3.34 -14.12
C VAL A 63 10.77 -4.43 -13.94
N ASP A 64 9.56 -4.13 -14.41
CA ASP A 64 8.50 -5.13 -14.56
C ASP A 64 8.71 -6.00 -15.82
N GLU A 65 7.75 -6.89 -16.08
CA GLU A 65 7.77 -7.81 -17.23
C GLU A 65 7.72 -7.10 -18.59
N ASP A 66 7.21 -5.87 -18.63
CA ASP A 66 7.07 -5.04 -19.83
C ASP A 66 8.23 -4.04 -19.99
N GLY A 67 9.22 -4.09 -19.09
CA GLY A 67 10.38 -3.20 -19.08
C GLY A 67 10.12 -1.83 -18.44
N ASN A 68 8.99 -1.62 -17.77
CA ASN A 68 8.73 -0.38 -17.05
C ASN A 68 9.58 -0.30 -15.79
N SER A 69 10.21 0.86 -15.54
CA SER A 69 11.01 1.10 -14.34
C SER A 69 10.19 0.94 -13.06
N LEU A 70 10.73 0.18 -12.10
CA LEU A 70 10.18 0.04 -10.74
C LEU A 70 10.74 1.08 -9.76
N ASP A 71 11.72 1.89 -10.19
CA ASP A 71 12.26 2.97 -9.37
C ASP A 71 11.35 4.20 -9.44
N PRO A 72 10.67 4.60 -8.35
CA PRO A 72 9.78 5.74 -8.34
C PRO A 72 10.45 7.08 -8.68
N LYS A 73 11.77 7.18 -8.53
CA LYS A 73 12.51 8.40 -8.92
C LYS A 73 12.47 8.65 -10.43
N THR A 74 12.14 7.64 -11.23
CA THR A 74 12.01 7.79 -12.68
C THR A 74 10.56 8.06 -13.13
N TRP A 75 9.62 8.23 -12.20
CA TRP A 75 8.19 8.38 -12.52
C TRP A 75 7.70 9.83 -12.59
N ASP A 76 8.58 10.81 -12.40
CA ASP A 76 8.21 12.24 -12.34
C ASP A 76 7.22 12.55 -11.20
N ILE A 77 7.41 11.88 -10.05
CA ILE A 77 6.60 12.05 -8.84
C ILE A 77 7.50 12.44 -7.67
N GLU A 78 7.06 13.41 -6.88
CA GLU A 78 7.72 13.80 -5.64
C GLU A 78 7.67 12.66 -4.59
N PRO A 79 8.72 12.47 -3.77
CA PRO A 79 8.77 11.43 -2.73
C PRO A 79 7.66 11.55 -1.69
N PHE A 80 7.37 12.78 -1.25
CA PHE A 80 6.42 13.06 -0.16
C PHE A 80 5.19 13.83 -0.63
N GLY A 81 5.12 14.17 -1.91
CA GLY A 81 4.06 14.97 -2.48
C GLY A 81 4.29 16.46 -2.33
N SER A 82 3.58 17.24 -3.13
CA SER A 82 3.58 18.71 -3.11
C SER A 82 2.25 19.21 -3.66
N GLY A 83 1.81 20.41 -3.27
CA GLY A 83 0.62 21.04 -3.86
C GLY A 83 -0.70 20.25 -3.77
N GLY A 84 -0.85 19.33 -2.81
CA GLY A 84 -2.04 18.49 -2.67
C GLY A 84 -1.93 17.09 -3.32
N TYR A 85 -0.81 16.79 -3.99
CA TYR A 85 -0.53 15.44 -4.51
C TYR A 85 0.10 14.55 -3.44
N THR A 86 -0.24 13.26 -3.47
CA THR A 86 0.38 12.25 -2.60
C THR A 86 1.67 11.74 -3.24
N GLY A 87 2.79 11.80 -2.51
CA GLY A 87 4.07 11.31 -3.00
C GLY A 87 4.19 9.79 -3.03
N TYR A 88 5.17 9.29 -3.77
CA TYR A 88 5.29 7.86 -4.00
C TYR A 88 5.53 7.03 -2.73
N TYR A 89 6.16 7.56 -1.67
CA TYR A 89 6.31 6.79 -0.43
C TYR A 89 4.97 6.51 0.23
N TYR A 90 4.09 7.51 0.28
CA TYR A 90 2.76 7.38 0.87
C TYR A 90 1.88 6.44 0.06
N SER A 91 1.84 6.57 -1.26
CA SER A 91 0.99 5.73 -2.11
C SER A 91 1.48 4.28 -2.21
N LEU A 92 2.80 4.04 -2.29
CA LEU A 92 3.34 2.68 -2.32
C LEU A 92 3.12 1.96 -0.99
N LEU A 93 3.49 2.56 0.15
CA LEU A 93 3.31 1.93 1.47
C LEU A 93 1.83 1.84 1.84
N GLY A 94 1.06 2.91 1.64
CA GLY A 94 -0.37 2.95 1.93
C GLY A 94 -1.15 1.96 1.06
N GLY A 95 -0.85 1.92 -0.24
CA GLY A 95 -1.45 0.95 -1.17
C GLY A 95 -1.07 -0.48 -0.85
N TYR A 96 0.19 -0.73 -0.50
CA TYR A 96 0.66 -2.05 -0.06
C TYR A 96 -0.10 -2.55 1.17
N VAL A 97 -0.29 -1.68 2.18
CA VAL A 97 -1.05 -2.02 3.38
C VAL A 97 -2.53 -2.22 3.07
N GLN A 98 -3.17 -1.32 2.31
CA GLN A 98 -4.60 -1.45 1.96
C GLN A 98 -4.89 -2.74 1.21
N LEU A 99 -4.08 -3.09 0.21
CA LEU A 99 -4.27 -4.34 -0.54
C LEU A 99 -4.10 -5.58 0.35
N ASN A 100 -3.08 -5.60 1.22
CA ASN A 100 -2.85 -6.75 2.11
C ASN A 100 -3.93 -6.90 3.20
N LEU A 101 -4.49 -5.80 3.71
CA LEU A 101 -5.64 -5.86 4.62
C LEU A 101 -6.88 -6.42 3.92
N LEU A 102 -7.15 -6.01 2.68
CA LEU A 102 -8.26 -6.57 1.88
C LEU A 102 -8.03 -8.05 1.55
N LEU A 103 -6.79 -8.46 1.27
CA LEU A 103 -6.43 -9.86 1.04
C LEU A 103 -6.56 -10.73 2.30
N LEU A 104 -6.50 -10.12 3.49
CA LEU A 104 -6.71 -10.81 4.76
C LEU A 104 -8.20 -11.06 5.03
N ASP A 105 -9.02 -10.02 4.92
CA ASP A 105 -10.47 -10.09 5.12
C ASP A 105 -11.16 -8.86 4.50
N ALA A 106 -11.57 -8.97 3.23
CA ALA A 106 -12.17 -7.84 2.51
C ALA A 106 -13.49 -7.37 3.14
N ASP A 107 -14.32 -8.28 3.64
CA ASP A 107 -15.62 -7.93 4.24
C ASP A 107 -15.43 -7.11 5.52
N LYS A 108 -14.40 -7.42 6.30
CA LYS A 108 -14.03 -6.68 7.49
C LYS A 108 -13.34 -5.35 7.17
N PHE A 109 -12.35 -5.35 6.27
CA PHE A 109 -11.46 -4.21 6.08
C PHE A 109 -11.95 -3.19 5.06
N LEU A 110 -12.75 -3.59 4.07
CA LEU A 110 -13.25 -2.65 3.07
C LEU A 110 -14.04 -1.49 3.71
N PRO A 111 -15.03 -1.72 4.59
CA PRO A 111 -15.77 -0.62 5.24
C PRO A 111 -14.90 0.30 6.11
N ILE A 112 -13.83 -0.25 6.71
CA ILE A 112 -12.87 0.52 7.53
C ILE A 112 -12.04 1.43 6.62
N LEU A 113 -11.51 0.89 5.53
CA LEU A 113 -10.62 1.60 4.62
C LEU A 113 -11.33 2.62 3.71
N GLN A 114 -12.63 2.44 3.48
CA GLN A 114 -13.47 3.39 2.72
C GLN A 114 -13.94 4.57 3.56
N GLU A 115 -13.78 4.51 4.88
CA GLU A 115 -14.26 5.53 5.80
C GLU A 115 -15.74 5.92 5.65
N ARG A 116 -16.62 4.95 5.37
CA ARG A 116 -18.05 5.15 5.03
C ARG A 116 -18.32 5.87 3.69
N GLN A 117 -17.31 6.04 2.85
CA GLN A 117 -17.51 6.41 1.45
C GLN A 117 -17.90 5.18 0.63
N VAL A 118 -18.53 5.42 -0.53
CA VAL A 118 -18.88 4.35 -1.47
C VAL A 118 -17.72 4.08 -2.45
N SER A 119 -16.68 4.92 -2.45
CA SER A 119 -15.50 4.81 -3.30
C SER A 119 -14.51 3.75 -2.79
N VAL A 120 -13.64 3.29 -3.67
CA VAL A 120 -12.47 2.46 -3.37
C VAL A 120 -11.57 3.14 -2.33
N PRO A 121 -10.84 2.39 -1.47
CA PRO A 121 -9.87 2.98 -0.55
C PRO A 121 -8.89 3.96 -1.21
N TYR A 122 -8.55 5.04 -0.49
CA TYR A 122 -7.84 6.21 -1.03
C TYR A 122 -6.56 5.86 -1.81
N PHE A 123 -5.66 5.06 -1.23
CA PHE A 123 -4.39 4.73 -1.90
C PHE A 123 -4.57 3.81 -3.09
N ILE A 124 -5.54 2.89 -3.06
CA ILE A 124 -5.90 2.08 -4.23
C ILE A 124 -6.43 2.99 -5.36
N GLY A 125 -7.27 3.98 -5.01
CA GLY A 125 -7.73 4.98 -5.97
C GLY A 125 -6.56 5.74 -6.62
N LEU A 126 -5.62 6.24 -5.82
CA LEU A 126 -4.42 6.93 -6.31
C LEU A 126 -3.60 6.06 -7.27
N LEU A 127 -3.35 4.80 -6.91
CA LEU A 127 -2.60 3.85 -7.75
C LEU A 127 -3.32 3.53 -9.07
N CYS A 128 -4.65 3.69 -9.11
CA CYS A 128 -5.46 3.55 -10.33
C CYS A 128 -5.56 4.86 -11.15
N GLY A 129 -4.82 5.91 -10.79
CA GLY A 129 -4.81 7.19 -11.49
C GLY A 129 -5.92 8.17 -11.07
N HIS A 130 -6.71 7.85 -10.04
CA HIS A 130 -7.70 8.77 -9.50
C HIS A 130 -6.99 9.94 -8.80
N MET A 131 -7.40 11.19 -9.11
CA MET A 131 -6.77 12.43 -8.64
C MET A 131 -5.30 12.60 -9.07
N SER A 132 -4.96 12.14 -10.29
CA SER A 132 -3.72 12.42 -11.04
C SER A 132 -2.45 12.49 -10.17
N GLY A 133 -2.28 11.53 -9.26
CA GLY A 133 -1.15 11.43 -8.33
C GLY A 133 0.21 11.15 -8.98
N GLY A 134 0.36 11.44 -10.28
CA GLY A 134 1.59 11.28 -11.05
C GLY A 134 2.05 9.84 -11.31
N HIS A 135 1.33 8.83 -10.80
CA HIS A 135 1.71 7.44 -11.03
C HIS A 135 1.73 7.08 -12.52
N PRO A 136 2.71 6.29 -12.96
CA PRO A 136 2.75 5.88 -14.36
C PRO A 136 1.49 5.11 -14.77
N ASP A 137 0.99 5.37 -15.97
CA ASP A 137 -0.23 4.74 -16.50
C ASP A 137 -0.19 3.21 -16.46
N TRP A 138 1.00 2.61 -16.63
CA TRP A 138 1.16 1.15 -16.58
C TRP A 138 0.81 0.56 -15.21
N MET A 139 1.02 1.31 -14.12
CA MET A 139 0.66 0.88 -12.77
C MET A 139 -0.86 0.86 -12.61
N ALA A 140 -1.52 1.93 -13.08
CA ALA A 140 -2.97 2.03 -13.07
C ALA A 140 -3.62 0.92 -13.92
N ARG A 141 -3.13 0.68 -15.15
CA ARG A 141 -3.64 -0.37 -16.04
C ARG A 141 -3.60 -1.77 -15.39
N ARG A 142 -2.58 -2.06 -14.58
CA ARG A 142 -2.44 -3.34 -13.88
C ARG A 142 -3.43 -3.52 -12.73
N LEU A 143 -3.83 -2.43 -12.06
CA LEU A 143 -4.72 -2.49 -10.89
C LEU A 143 -6.19 -2.27 -11.25
N GLN A 144 -6.49 -1.48 -12.28
CA GLN A 144 -7.84 -1.18 -12.77
C GLN A 144 -8.78 -2.40 -12.91
N PRO A 145 -8.32 -3.63 -13.27
CA PRO A 145 -9.21 -4.80 -13.34
C PRO A 145 -9.98 -5.10 -12.04
N ILE A 146 -9.52 -4.63 -10.87
CA ILE A 146 -10.24 -4.79 -9.59
C ILE A 146 -11.39 -3.79 -9.41
N LEU A 147 -11.53 -2.80 -10.29
CA LEU A 147 -12.49 -1.69 -10.16
C LEU A 147 -13.68 -1.85 -11.12
N LYS A 148 -14.86 -1.41 -10.68
CA LYS A 148 -16.00 -1.17 -11.57
C LYS A 148 -15.71 0.05 -12.46
N GLU A 149 -16.28 0.06 -13.66
CA GLU A 149 -15.95 1.02 -14.73
C GLU A 149 -16.41 2.46 -14.45
N GLU A 150 -17.32 2.68 -13.51
CA GLU A 150 -17.94 3.99 -13.26
C GLU A 150 -17.44 4.68 -11.98
N PRO A 151 -17.18 6.01 -12.00
CA PRO A 151 -16.95 6.81 -10.81
C PRO A 151 -18.22 6.96 -9.93
N PRO A 152 -18.09 7.01 -8.59
CA PRO A 152 -16.87 6.77 -7.83
C PRO A 152 -16.44 5.31 -7.97
N PHE A 153 -15.16 5.07 -8.29
CA PHE A 153 -14.66 3.71 -8.51
C PHE A 153 -14.97 2.84 -7.31
N GLN A 154 -15.58 1.68 -7.55
CA GLN A 154 -15.88 0.69 -6.52
C GLN A 154 -15.05 -0.57 -6.77
N LEU A 155 -14.71 -1.31 -5.72
CA LEU A 155 -14.15 -2.65 -5.90
C LEU A 155 -15.19 -3.59 -6.54
N LYS A 156 -14.73 -4.43 -7.47
CA LYS A 156 -15.46 -5.61 -7.90
C LYS A 156 -15.55 -6.61 -6.73
N PRO A 157 -16.51 -7.56 -6.78
CA PRO A 157 -16.55 -8.67 -5.83
C PRO A 157 -15.22 -9.42 -5.77
N MET A 158 -14.84 -9.94 -4.59
CA MET A 158 -13.57 -10.65 -4.35
C MET A 158 -13.54 -12.05 -5.00
N THR A 159 -13.61 -12.10 -6.32
CA THR A 159 -13.41 -13.31 -7.09
C THR A 159 -11.94 -13.73 -7.04
N ALA A 160 -11.65 -14.99 -7.42
CA ALA A 160 -10.28 -15.48 -7.49
C ALA A 160 -9.37 -14.60 -8.38
N GLU A 161 -9.91 -14.09 -9.48
CA GLU A 161 -9.21 -13.18 -10.40
C GLU A 161 -8.87 -11.86 -9.71
N VAL A 162 -9.84 -11.21 -9.06
CA VAL A 162 -9.62 -9.95 -8.32
C VAL A 162 -8.57 -10.14 -7.22
N LEU A 163 -8.67 -11.23 -6.45
CA LEU A 163 -7.70 -11.57 -5.42
C LEU A 163 -6.30 -11.82 -5.99
N GLN A 164 -6.21 -12.44 -7.18
CA GLN A 164 -4.93 -12.66 -7.84
C GLN A 164 -4.31 -11.34 -8.30
N THR A 165 -5.10 -10.47 -8.96
CA THR A 165 -4.66 -9.12 -9.34
C THR A 165 -4.17 -8.32 -8.14
N MET A 166 -4.87 -8.37 -7.01
CA MET A 166 -4.43 -7.72 -5.77
C MET A 166 -3.09 -8.26 -5.27
N ARG A 167 -2.90 -9.60 -5.25
CA ARG A 167 -1.63 -10.21 -4.83
C ARG A 167 -0.46 -9.82 -5.73
N ASP A 168 -0.67 -9.85 -7.04
CA ASP A 168 0.36 -9.50 -8.02
C ASP A 168 0.72 -8.02 -7.90
N HIS A 169 -0.27 -7.16 -7.69
CA HIS A 169 -0.02 -5.74 -7.46
C HIS A 169 0.64 -5.47 -6.11
N SER A 170 0.27 -6.15 -5.02
CA SER A 170 0.98 -6.05 -3.75
C SER A 170 2.45 -6.46 -3.88
N ALA A 171 2.73 -7.53 -4.64
CA ALA A 171 4.10 -7.95 -4.92
C ALA A 171 4.85 -6.87 -5.72
N LEU A 172 4.22 -6.29 -6.75
CA LEU A 172 4.79 -5.18 -7.53
C LEU A 172 5.13 -3.97 -6.66
N LEU A 173 4.20 -3.50 -5.81
CA LEU A 173 4.44 -2.39 -4.89
C LEU A 173 5.61 -2.69 -3.95
N PHE A 174 5.70 -3.91 -3.42
CA PHE A 174 6.82 -4.33 -2.60
C PHE A 174 8.15 -4.27 -3.36
N ARG A 175 8.18 -4.67 -4.64
CA ARG A 175 9.36 -4.49 -5.50
C ARG A 175 9.75 -3.03 -5.66
N CYS A 176 8.78 -2.14 -5.86
CA CYS A 176 9.05 -0.71 -5.96
C CYS A 176 9.71 -0.16 -4.68
N LEU A 177 9.29 -0.63 -3.49
CA LEU A 177 9.83 -0.17 -2.20
C LEU A 177 11.33 -0.44 -2.04
N TYR A 178 11.86 -1.57 -2.53
CA TYR A 178 13.29 -1.84 -2.50
C TYR A 178 14.05 -1.43 -3.78
N SER A 179 13.34 -1.03 -4.84
CA SER A 179 13.95 -0.61 -6.11
C SER A 179 14.29 0.88 -6.18
N VAL A 180 13.95 1.67 -5.15
CA VAL A 180 14.26 3.11 -5.10
C VAL A 180 15.77 3.31 -5.11
N SER A 181 16.31 3.99 -6.14
CA SER A 181 17.74 4.24 -6.25
C SER A 181 18.24 5.30 -5.25
N GLY A 182 19.51 5.22 -4.84
CA GLY A 182 20.13 6.18 -3.93
C GLY A 182 19.54 6.13 -2.51
N GLU A 183 19.29 7.29 -1.89
CA GLU A 183 18.64 7.34 -0.58
C GLU A 183 17.19 6.84 -0.68
N ASN A 184 16.91 5.73 -0.01
CA ASN A 184 15.61 5.08 0.05
C ASN A 184 15.00 5.22 1.45
N LYS A 185 14.00 6.09 1.57
CA LYS A 185 13.31 6.36 2.84
C LYS A 185 12.31 5.27 3.23
N ALA A 186 11.95 4.36 2.33
CA ALA A 186 11.19 3.16 2.70
C ALA A 186 12.01 2.21 3.60
N LEU A 187 13.31 2.46 3.76
CA LEU A 187 14.19 1.77 4.72
C LEU A 187 14.27 2.46 6.09
N ASP A 188 13.50 3.54 6.31
CA ASP A 188 13.40 4.25 7.59
C ASP A 188 12.15 3.75 8.38
N PRO A 189 12.34 3.00 9.49
CA PRO A 189 11.22 2.50 10.28
C PRO A 189 10.32 3.59 10.86
N GLU A 190 10.85 4.78 11.14
CA GLU A 190 10.06 5.87 11.71
C GLU A 190 9.13 6.48 10.65
N LEU A 191 9.63 6.66 9.42
CA LEU A 191 8.79 7.06 8.29
C LEU A 191 7.75 5.99 7.98
N VAL A 192 8.15 4.72 7.87
CA VAL A 192 7.23 3.62 7.58
C VAL A 192 6.14 3.57 8.66
N LYS A 193 6.51 3.63 9.94
CA LYS A 193 5.56 3.69 11.07
C LYS A 193 4.58 4.85 10.89
N HIS A 194 5.06 6.04 10.57
CA HIS A 194 4.21 7.21 10.39
C HIS A 194 3.17 7.00 9.27
N ILE A 195 3.60 6.43 8.14
CA ILE A 195 2.74 6.23 6.96
C ILE A 195 1.69 5.12 7.18
N ILE A 196 2.04 4.02 7.85
CA ILE A 196 1.15 2.88 8.03
C ILE A 196 0.26 2.96 9.29
N THR A 197 0.46 3.99 10.13
CA THR A 197 -0.38 4.19 11.31
C THR A 197 -1.81 4.49 10.84
N PRO A 198 -2.85 3.82 11.38
CA PRO A 198 -4.24 4.15 11.06
C PRO A 198 -4.59 5.62 11.40
N PHE A 199 -5.52 6.20 10.64
CA PHE A 199 -5.94 7.60 10.74
C PHE A 199 -6.49 8.00 12.13
#